data_AF-A0A9X4C9J6-F1
#
_entry.id   AF-A0A9X4C9J6-F1
#
_cell.length_a   1.000
_cell.length_b   1.000
_cell.length_c   1.000
_cell.angle_alpha   90.00
_cell.angle_beta   90.00
_cell.angle_gamma   90.00
#
_symmetry.space_group_name_H-M   'P 1'
#
loop_
_entity.id
_entity.type
_entity.pdbx_description
1 polymer ?
#
loop_
_entity_poly.entity_id
_entity_poly.type
_entity_poly.pdbx_seq_one_letter_code
_entity_poly.pdbx_strand_id
1 'polypeptide(L)'
;MDARQDTNIAVELALLVALATLWGGSYTFIKLGVATIPPITLIAARTAIAGLLLLVIMWMRGIRMPTDVASWQRFAFQAVLNSVIPWTLIAWGERHVDAALATILNSAGPIFTFLLTSLITRHEATTPRKLFGVVAGMAGILLIVGVDAFHDIGSGLIAEAAIVAATICYACAAIFGRSFKGLDPMAPAAGSLLAGAAVLIPASLIIEQPWTLSPSLSSVLALSALAVFSTAAAFVIYFRLIQTLCSVGTTAQAYLRVPIGVAISVAFLGEALSRTAWIGLACVVLGVAAMTIPARRAASVKLS
;
A
#
# COMPACT_ATOMS: atom_id res chain seq x y z
N MET A 1 0.91 -15.37 -31.86
CA MET A 1 2.24 -14.82 -32.21
C MET A 1 2.80 -14.19 -30.95
N ASP A 2 3.65 -14.95 -30.28
CA ASP A 2 4.18 -14.69 -28.95
C ASP A 2 5.44 -13.81 -29.09
N ALA A 3 5.23 -12.48 -29.09
CA ALA A 3 6.34 -11.54 -28.98
C ALA A 3 6.72 -11.45 -27.50
N ARG A 4 7.54 -12.41 -27.03
CA ARG A 4 8.35 -12.16 -25.83
C ARG A 4 9.25 -10.97 -26.18
N GLN A 5 8.82 -9.77 -25.80
CA GLN A 5 9.69 -8.61 -25.76
C GLN A 5 10.96 -9.04 -25.04
N ASP A 6 12.12 -8.79 -25.64
CA ASP A 6 13.40 -8.96 -24.97
C ASP A 6 13.39 -8.08 -23.71
N THR A 7 12.99 -8.67 -22.60
CA THR A 7 12.81 -7.97 -21.33
C THR A 7 14.17 -7.49 -20.88
N ASN A 8 14.46 -6.20 -21.11
CA ASN A 8 15.67 -5.58 -20.60
C ASN A 8 15.57 -5.54 -19.07
N ILE A 9 16.24 -6.50 -18.42
CA ILE A 9 16.19 -6.68 -16.97
C ILE A 9 16.60 -5.40 -16.22
N ALA A 10 17.51 -4.60 -16.77
CA ALA A 10 17.92 -3.34 -16.16
C ALA A 10 16.77 -2.32 -16.13
N VAL A 11 15.96 -2.27 -17.19
CA VAL A 11 14.77 -1.41 -17.25
C VAL A 11 13.72 -1.87 -16.25
N GLU A 12 13.47 -3.18 -16.14
CA GLU A 12 12.48 -3.70 -15.18
C GLU A 12 12.93 -3.51 -13.72
N LEU A 13 14.23 -3.65 -13.44
CA LEU A 13 14.79 -3.33 -12.13
C LEU A 13 14.69 -1.83 -11.82
N ALA A 14 14.97 -0.96 -12.79
CA ALA A 14 14.78 0.49 -12.63
C ALA A 14 13.32 0.84 -12.34
N LEU A 15 12.37 0.17 -13.01
CA LEU A 15 10.94 0.33 -12.77
C LEU A 15 10.50 -0.21 -11.41
N LEU A 16 11.09 -1.31 -10.93
CA LEU A 16 10.86 -1.81 -9.57
C LEU A 16 11.31 -0.81 -8.50
N VAL A 17 12.50 -0.21 -8.68
CA VAL A 17 13.00 0.83 -7.78
C VAL A 17 12.10 2.06 -7.85
N ALA A 18 11.76 2.53 -9.06
CA ALA A 18 10.86 3.66 -9.24
C ALA A 18 9.50 3.40 -8.58
N LEU A 19 8.92 2.22 -8.74
CA LEU A 19 7.67 1.83 -8.10
C LEU A 19 7.78 1.84 -6.56
N ALA A 20 8.86 1.27 -6.03
CA ALA A 20 9.13 1.27 -4.60
C ALA A 20 9.29 2.69 -4.05
N THR A 21 9.94 3.59 -4.79
CA THR A 21 10.08 5.01 -4.46
C THR A 21 8.74 5.74 -4.49
N LEU A 22 7.93 5.52 -5.54
CA LEU A 22 6.62 6.17 -5.69
C LEU A 22 5.65 5.75 -4.59
N TRP A 23 5.62 4.47 -4.23
CA TRP A 23 4.77 3.98 -3.14
C TRP A 23 5.37 4.27 -1.75
N GLY A 24 6.69 4.26 -1.60
CA GLY A 24 7.37 4.60 -0.34
C GLY A 24 7.22 6.08 0.01
N GLY A 25 7.37 6.97 -0.97
CA GLY A 25 7.16 8.41 -0.79
C GLY A 25 5.69 8.82 -0.63
N SER A 26 4.74 7.89 -0.77
CA SER A 26 3.32 8.21 -0.64
C SER A 26 2.97 8.71 0.77
N TYR A 27 3.57 8.13 1.82
CA TYR A 27 3.39 8.58 3.21
C TYR A 27 3.91 10.01 3.39
N THR A 28 5.07 10.34 2.83
CA THR A 28 5.59 11.73 2.85
C THR A 28 4.60 12.72 2.22
N PHE A 29 4.00 12.37 1.07
CA PHE A 29 2.99 13.23 0.46
C PHE A 29 1.67 13.27 1.24
N ILE A 30 1.27 12.17 1.89
CA ILE A 30 0.10 12.16 2.76
C ILE A 30 0.34 13.12 3.92
N LYS A 31 1.46 13.02 4.64
CA LYS A 31 1.86 13.91 5.74
C LYS A 31 1.80 15.40 5.36
N LEU A 32 2.37 15.75 4.20
CA LEU A 32 2.31 17.12 3.66
C LEU A 32 0.88 17.54 3.25
N GLY A 33 0.11 16.62 2.68
CA GLY A 33 -1.28 16.84 2.30
C GLY A 33 -2.18 17.11 3.50
N VAL A 34 -2.10 16.25 4.52
CA VAL A 34 -3.00 16.31 5.68
C VAL A 34 -2.73 17.48 6.63
N ALA A 35 -1.61 18.18 6.43
CA ALA A 35 -1.26 19.39 7.16
C ALA A 35 -2.33 20.50 7.03
N THR A 36 -2.94 20.66 5.85
CA THR A 36 -4.02 21.64 5.65
C THR A 36 -5.25 21.08 4.95
N ILE A 37 -5.19 19.83 4.45
CA ILE A 37 -6.35 19.15 3.85
C ILE A 37 -6.86 18.08 4.83
N PRO A 38 -8.15 18.08 5.17
CA PRO A 38 -8.80 17.00 5.92
C PRO A 38 -8.63 15.60 5.29
N PRO A 39 -8.49 14.51 6.08
CA PRO A 39 -8.10 13.20 5.56
C PRO A 39 -9.11 12.63 4.57
N ILE A 40 -10.42 12.76 4.83
CA ILE A 40 -11.44 12.20 3.94
C ILE A 40 -11.39 12.94 2.60
N THR A 41 -11.24 14.26 2.62
CA THR A 41 -11.11 15.15 1.46
C THR A 41 -9.84 14.83 0.66
N LEU A 42 -8.71 14.65 1.34
CA LEU A 42 -7.44 14.28 0.70
C LEU A 42 -7.59 12.97 -0.08
N ILE A 43 -8.17 11.95 0.56
CA ILE A 43 -8.34 10.63 -0.05
C ILE A 43 -9.44 10.62 -1.11
N ALA A 44 -10.53 11.38 -0.93
CA ALA A 44 -11.56 11.59 -1.94
C ALA A 44 -10.96 12.17 -3.23
N ALA A 45 -10.18 13.24 -3.11
CA ALA A 45 -9.52 13.87 -4.25
C ALA A 45 -8.48 12.94 -4.89
N ARG A 46 -7.65 12.27 -4.07
CA ARG A 46 -6.66 11.29 -4.54
C ARG A 46 -7.30 10.18 -5.38
N THR A 47 -8.36 9.56 -4.85
CA THR A 47 -9.05 8.45 -5.51
C THR A 47 -9.77 8.90 -6.79
N ALA A 48 -10.40 10.08 -6.76
CA ALA A 48 -11.06 10.65 -7.94
C ALA A 48 -10.06 10.94 -9.07
N ILE A 49 -8.99 11.68 -8.77
CA ILE A 49 -7.96 12.06 -9.76
C ILE A 49 -7.29 10.80 -10.33
N ALA A 50 -6.82 9.90 -9.46
CA ALA A 50 -6.11 8.70 -9.91
C ALA A 50 -7.05 7.73 -10.66
N GLY A 51 -8.30 7.58 -10.22
CA GLY A 51 -9.31 6.77 -10.90
C GLY A 51 -9.62 7.27 -12.30
N LEU A 52 -9.80 8.59 -12.46
CA LEU A 52 -10.01 9.21 -13.77
C LEU A 52 -8.78 9.06 -14.68
N LEU A 53 -7.57 9.27 -14.16
CA LEU A 53 -6.34 9.08 -14.94
C LEU A 53 -6.19 7.64 -15.42
N LEU A 54 -6.43 6.65 -14.55
CA LEU A 54 -6.39 5.25 -14.96
C LEU A 54 -7.49 4.92 -15.96
N LEU A 55 -8.69 5.49 -15.83
CA LEU A 55 -9.77 5.31 -16.80
C LEU A 55 -9.37 5.84 -18.19
N VAL A 56 -8.74 7.01 -18.25
CA VAL A 56 -8.20 7.58 -19.50
C VAL A 56 -7.12 6.67 -20.08
N ILE A 57 -6.20 6.16 -19.25
CA ILE A 57 -5.15 5.23 -19.69
C ILE A 57 -5.74 3.92 -20.22
N MET A 58 -6.75 3.36 -19.54
CA MET A 58 -7.45 2.16 -19.99
C MET A 58 -8.12 2.39 -21.34
N TRP A 59 -8.80 3.53 -21.51
CA TRP A 59 -9.43 3.91 -22.77
C TRP A 59 -8.41 3.99 -23.91
N MET A 60 -7.28 4.65 -23.68
CA MET A 60 -6.17 4.72 -24.67
C MET A 60 -5.59 3.35 -25.01
N ARG A 61 -5.62 2.39 -24.08
CA ARG A 61 -5.14 1.01 -24.28
C ARG A 61 -6.20 0.06 -24.81
N GLY A 62 -7.42 0.53 -25.06
CA GLY A 62 -8.54 -0.31 -25.51
C GLY A 62 -9.07 -1.29 -24.44
N ILE A 63 -8.71 -1.09 -23.17
CA ILE A 63 -9.18 -1.93 -22.06
C ILE A 63 -10.57 -1.44 -21.65
N ARG A 64 -11.55 -2.32 -21.70
CA ARG A 64 -12.95 -1.99 -21.39
C ARG A 64 -13.26 -2.28 -19.93
N MET A 65 -14.03 -1.40 -19.30
CA MET A 65 -14.62 -1.64 -18.00
C MET A 65 -15.78 -2.64 -18.09
N PRO A 66 -15.95 -3.53 -17.11
CA PRO A 66 -17.17 -4.32 -16.97
C PRO A 66 -18.39 -3.40 -16.80
N THR A 67 -19.50 -3.77 -17.44
CA THR A 67 -20.76 -3.02 -17.38
C THR A 67 -21.77 -3.65 -16.41
N ASP A 68 -21.45 -4.83 -15.85
CA ASP A 68 -22.34 -5.55 -14.97
C ASP A 68 -22.27 -5.05 -13.52
N VAL A 69 -23.41 -5.06 -12.84
CA VAL A 69 -23.54 -4.59 -11.45
C VAL A 69 -22.70 -5.43 -10.49
N ALA A 70 -22.56 -6.73 -10.74
CA ALA A 70 -21.80 -7.62 -9.87
C ALA A 70 -20.31 -7.24 -9.82
N SER A 71 -19.71 -6.88 -10.96
CA SER A 71 -18.34 -6.37 -11.03
C SER A 71 -18.18 -5.07 -10.24
N TRP A 72 -19.12 -4.13 -10.37
CA TRP A 72 -19.08 -2.87 -9.62
C TRP A 72 -19.30 -3.06 -8.12
N GLN A 73 -20.11 -4.02 -7.69
CA GLN A 73 -20.21 -4.40 -6.28
C GLN A 73 -18.89 -4.93 -5.74
N ARG A 74 -18.19 -5.77 -6.52
CA ARG A 74 -16.84 -6.25 -6.15
C ARG A 74 -15.83 -5.10 -6.11
N PHE A 75 -15.88 -4.16 -7.06
CA PHE A 75 -15.04 -2.96 -7.04
C PHE A 75 -15.32 -2.09 -5.81
N ALA A 76 -16.58 -1.88 -5.44
CA ALA A 76 -16.94 -1.14 -4.24
C ALA A 76 -16.42 -1.83 -2.96
N PHE A 77 -16.58 -3.15 -2.86
CA PHE A 77 -16.05 -3.89 -1.72
C PHE A 77 -14.51 -3.83 -1.65
N GLN A 78 -13.84 -3.98 -2.79
CA GLN A 78 -12.39 -3.82 -2.88
C GLN A 78 -11.96 -2.39 -2.55
N ALA A 79 -12.72 -1.37 -2.97
CA ALA A 79 -12.45 0.03 -2.64
C ALA A 79 -12.49 0.25 -1.13
N VAL A 80 -13.48 -0.31 -0.44
CA VAL A 80 -13.62 -0.22 1.02
C VAL A 80 -12.38 -0.80 1.71
N LEU A 81 -11.95 -1.99 1.31
CA LEU A 81 -10.84 -2.70 1.94
C LEU A 81 -9.45 -2.18 1.54
N ASN A 82 -9.31 -1.61 0.34
CA ASN A 82 -8.00 -1.27 -0.23
C ASN A 82 -7.74 0.24 -0.31
N SER A 83 -8.76 1.09 -0.26
CA SER A 83 -8.57 2.53 -0.44
C SER A 83 -9.34 3.34 0.59
N VAL A 84 -10.66 3.21 0.66
CA VAL A 84 -11.53 4.07 1.50
C VAL A 84 -11.15 4.00 2.97
N ILE A 85 -11.23 2.82 3.58
CA ILE A 85 -10.87 2.66 5.01
C ILE A 85 -9.36 2.84 5.21
N PRO A 86 -8.48 2.06 4.55
CA PRO A 86 -7.06 2.08 4.91
C PRO A 86 -6.40 3.44 4.61
N TRP A 87 -6.69 4.09 3.48
CA TRP A 87 -6.04 5.37 3.17
C TRP A 87 -6.55 6.49 4.07
N THR A 88 -7.83 6.46 4.46
CA THR A 88 -8.38 7.46 5.40
C THR A 88 -7.80 7.27 6.79
N LEU A 89 -7.68 6.02 7.27
CA LEU A 89 -7.03 5.73 8.55
C LEU A 89 -5.56 6.13 8.56
N ILE A 90 -4.81 5.86 7.48
CA ILE A 90 -3.42 6.28 7.35
C ILE A 90 -3.32 7.81 7.33
N ALA A 91 -4.12 8.48 6.51
CA ALA A 91 -4.12 9.94 6.42
C ALA A 91 -4.50 10.61 7.76
N TRP A 92 -5.47 10.04 8.47
CA TRP A 92 -5.80 10.51 9.82
C TRP A 92 -4.69 10.23 10.82
N GLY A 93 -4.08 9.04 10.77
CA GLY A 93 -2.99 8.64 11.66
C GLY A 93 -1.76 9.55 11.48
N GLU A 94 -1.39 9.85 10.25
CA GLU A 94 -0.25 10.72 9.93
C GLU A 94 -0.41 12.18 10.41
N ARG A 95 -1.60 12.60 10.86
CA ARG A 95 -1.72 13.87 11.58
C ARG A 95 -1.07 13.85 12.95
N HIS A 96 -0.94 12.67 13.54
CA HIS A 96 -0.48 12.47 14.92
C HIS A 96 0.85 11.72 14.98
N VAL A 97 1.21 10.97 13.93
CA VAL A 97 2.48 10.24 13.85
C VAL A 97 3.27 10.57 12.60
N ASP A 98 4.57 10.30 12.64
CA ASP A 98 5.50 10.52 11.54
C ASP A 98 5.23 9.62 10.33
N ALA A 99 5.53 10.12 9.13
CA ALA A 99 5.35 9.40 7.87
C ALA A 99 6.29 8.17 7.79
N ALA A 100 7.49 8.28 8.34
CA ALA A 100 8.42 7.16 8.48
C ALA A 100 7.80 6.03 9.33
N LEU A 101 7.13 6.38 10.44
CA LEU A 101 6.47 5.41 11.31
C LEU A 101 5.29 4.73 10.62
N ALA A 102 4.46 5.52 9.93
CA ALA A 102 3.36 5.00 9.12
C ALA A 102 3.84 4.02 8.04
N THR A 103 4.97 4.34 7.38
CA THR A 103 5.62 3.46 6.41
C THR A 103 6.04 2.13 7.02
N ILE A 104 6.64 2.16 8.22
CA ILE A 104 7.09 0.95 8.94
C ILE A 104 5.89 0.08 9.32
N LEU A 105 4.89 0.65 9.98
CA LEU A 105 3.71 -0.09 10.44
C LEU A 105 2.92 -0.70 9.28
N ASN A 106 2.83 0.01 8.15
CA ASN A 106 2.13 -0.52 6.98
C ASN A 106 2.89 -1.62 6.23
N SER A 107 4.21 -1.69 6.39
CA SER A 107 5.03 -2.74 5.78
C SER A 107 4.75 -4.15 6.31
N ALA A 108 4.05 -4.26 7.45
CA ALA A 108 3.62 -5.53 8.03
C ALA A 108 2.48 -6.23 7.27
N GLY A 109 1.99 -5.67 6.14
CA GLY A 109 0.93 -6.25 5.31
C GLY A 109 1.09 -7.75 5.00
N PRO A 110 2.27 -8.24 4.61
CA PRO A 110 2.50 -9.67 4.34
C PRO A 110 2.28 -10.57 5.57
N ILE A 111 2.56 -10.08 6.78
CA ILE A 111 2.36 -10.82 8.03
C ILE A 111 0.87 -11.06 8.25
N PHE A 112 0.07 -9.99 8.19
CA PHE A 112 -1.39 -10.09 8.35
C PHE A 112 -2.03 -10.88 7.21
N THR A 113 -1.53 -10.76 5.98
CA THR A 113 -2.02 -11.53 4.82
C THR A 113 -1.82 -13.03 5.05
N PHE A 114 -0.64 -13.43 5.52
CA PHE A 114 -0.35 -14.83 5.85
C PHE A 114 -1.22 -15.33 7.01
N LEU A 115 -1.34 -14.56 8.10
CA LEU A 115 -2.18 -14.92 9.24
C LEU A 115 -3.63 -15.15 8.82
N LEU A 116 -4.22 -14.20 8.09
CA LEU A 116 -5.60 -14.32 7.60
C LEU A 116 -5.75 -15.47 6.60
N THR A 117 -4.79 -15.67 5.69
CA THR A 117 -4.84 -16.77 4.72
C THR A 117 -4.76 -18.13 5.41
N SER A 118 -3.88 -18.27 6.42
CA SER A 118 -3.73 -19.48 7.22
C SER A 118 -5.02 -19.79 8.01
N LEU A 119 -5.66 -18.78 8.61
CA LEU A 119 -6.91 -18.93 9.36
C LEU A 119 -8.12 -19.23 8.47
N ILE A 120 -8.29 -18.50 7.37
CA ILE A 120 -9.49 -18.55 6.52
C ILE A 120 -9.42 -19.73 5.54
N THR A 121 -8.31 -19.86 4.81
CA THR A 121 -8.23 -20.81 3.69
C THR A 121 -7.56 -22.13 4.08
N ARG A 122 -6.80 -22.18 5.18
CA ARG A 122 -6.03 -23.36 5.66
C ARG A 122 -5.13 -24.03 4.60
N HIS A 123 -4.92 -23.39 3.45
CA HIS A 123 -4.19 -23.96 2.30
C HIS A 123 -2.71 -23.56 2.26
N GLU A 124 -2.26 -22.72 3.19
CA GLU A 124 -0.88 -22.26 3.21
C GLU A 124 -0.04 -23.05 4.23
N ALA A 125 0.96 -23.78 3.74
CA ALA A 125 1.87 -24.53 4.60
C ALA A 125 2.61 -23.57 5.56
N THR A 126 2.46 -23.82 6.85
CA THR A 126 3.18 -23.14 7.94
C THR A 126 4.61 -23.68 7.98
N THR A 127 5.56 -22.91 7.45
CA THR A 127 6.98 -23.25 7.56
C THR A 127 7.60 -22.56 8.78
N PRO A 128 8.67 -23.12 9.38
CA PRO A 128 9.38 -22.47 10.48
C PRO A 128 9.85 -21.05 10.15
N ARG A 129 10.21 -20.79 8.89
CA ARG A 129 10.58 -19.45 8.39
C ARG A 129 9.41 -18.47 8.43
N LYS A 130 8.22 -18.91 8.01
CA LYS A 130 7.02 -18.08 8.07
C LYS A 130 6.61 -17.79 9.50
N LEU A 131 6.69 -18.78 10.39
CA LEU A 131 6.42 -18.60 11.81
C LEU A 131 7.41 -17.63 12.47
N PHE A 132 8.72 -17.79 12.20
CA PHE A 132 9.74 -16.84 12.66
C PHE A 132 9.43 -15.43 12.16
N GLY A 133 9.09 -15.28 10.88
CA GLY A 133 8.82 -13.97 10.32
C GLY A 133 7.57 -13.30 10.88
N VAL A 134 6.51 -14.08 11.17
CA VAL A 134 5.33 -13.61 11.91
C VAL A 134 5.73 -13.14 13.30
N VAL A 135 6.47 -13.95 14.07
CA VAL A 135 6.87 -13.61 15.45
C VAL A 135 7.76 -12.38 15.46
N ALA A 136 8.79 -12.32 14.62
CA ALA A 136 9.70 -11.20 14.52
C ALA A 136 8.97 -9.91 14.11
N GLY A 137 8.11 -9.98 13.09
CA GLY A 137 7.36 -8.82 12.63
C GLY A 137 6.32 -8.34 13.63
N MET A 138 5.57 -9.25 14.26
CA MET A 138 4.64 -8.90 15.34
C MET A 138 5.37 -8.30 16.54
N ALA A 139 6.54 -8.84 16.92
CA ALA A 139 7.37 -8.26 17.97
C ALA A 139 7.84 -6.86 17.61
N GLY A 140 8.20 -6.60 16.35
CA GLY A 140 8.56 -5.26 15.87
C GLY A 140 7.42 -4.25 15.98
N ILE A 141 6.20 -4.65 15.57
CA ILE A 141 4.99 -3.81 15.71
C ILE A 141 4.67 -3.57 17.18
N LEU A 142 4.69 -4.61 18.01
CA LEU A 142 4.42 -4.50 19.45
C LEU A 142 5.47 -3.68 20.18
N LEU A 143 6.73 -3.69 19.73
CA LEU A 143 7.78 -2.85 20.28
C LEU A 143 7.53 -1.37 19.99
N ILE A 144 7.13 -1.06 18.75
CA ILE A 144 6.79 0.30 18.34
C ILE A 144 5.57 0.78 19.15
N VAL A 145 4.44 0.08 18.98
CA VAL A 145 3.15 0.50 19.55
C VAL A 145 3.11 0.36 21.07
N GLY A 146 3.73 -0.69 21.60
CA GLY A 146 3.72 -0.98 23.03
C GLY A 146 4.53 0.01 23.85
N VAL A 147 5.68 0.47 23.35
CA VAL A 147 6.49 1.46 24.07
C VAL A 147 5.74 2.78 24.20
N ASP A 148 5.05 3.21 23.14
CA ASP A 148 4.25 4.43 23.17
C ASP A 148 3.06 4.27 24.13
N ALA A 149 2.39 3.11 24.12
CA ALA A 149 1.32 2.79 25.08
C ALA A 149 1.76 2.82 26.55
N PHE A 150 3.03 2.50 26.84
CA PHE A 150 3.58 2.60 28.20
C PHE A 150 3.90 4.03 28.62
N HIS A 151 4.20 4.93 27.68
CA HIS A 151 4.52 6.33 27.98
C HIS A 151 3.26 7.19 28.09
N ASP A 152 2.32 7.05 27.15
CA ASP A 152 1.06 7.80 27.14
C ASP A 152 -0.02 7.09 26.31
N ILE A 153 -1.23 6.96 26.86
CA ILE A 153 -2.41 6.48 26.11
C ILE A 153 -3.03 7.71 25.44
N GLY A 154 -2.28 8.28 24.50
CA GLY A 154 -2.61 9.51 23.80
C GLY A 154 -3.07 9.31 22.35
N SER A 155 -3.15 10.41 21.59
CA SER A 155 -3.53 10.41 20.18
C SER A 155 -2.56 9.62 19.29
N GLY A 156 -1.27 9.54 19.66
CA GLY A 156 -0.24 8.76 18.97
C GLY A 156 -0.58 7.28 18.91
N LEU A 157 -0.89 6.65 20.06
CA LEU A 157 -1.25 5.23 20.12
C LEU A 157 -2.47 4.90 19.26
N ILE A 158 -3.49 5.77 19.26
CA ILE A 158 -4.70 5.58 18.45
C ILE A 158 -4.35 5.69 16.96
N ALA A 159 -3.46 6.61 16.58
CA ALA A 159 -2.99 6.76 15.21
C ALA A 159 -2.17 5.54 14.73
N GLU A 160 -1.28 5.02 15.55
CA GLU A 160 -0.55 3.78 15.24
C GLU A 160 -1.50 2.59 15.08
N ALA A 161 -2.45 2.43 16.01
CA ALA A 161 -3.47 1.39 15.93
C ALA A 161 -4.34 1.53 14.67
N ALA A 162 -4.70 2.75 14.27
CA ALA A 162 -5.41 3.03 13.03
C ALA A 162 -4.59 2.61 11.80
N ILE A 163 -3.28 2.86 11.80
CA ILE A 163 -2.39 2.44 10.70
C ILE A 163 -2.25 0.91 10.67
N VAL A 164 -2.14 0.25 11.82
CA VAL A 164 -2.13 -1.22 11.89
C VAL A 164 -3.47 -1.80 11.39
N ALA A 165 -4.60 -1.20 11.75
CA ALA A 165 -5.90 -1.58 11.24
C ALA A 165 -5.99 -1.41 9.71
N ALA A 166 -5.44 -0.32 9.16
CA ALA A 166 -5.32 -0.14 7.70
C ALA A 166 -4.50 -1.26 7.05
N THR A 167 -3.41 -1.69 7.69
CA THR A 167 -2.59 -2.82 7.22
C THR A 167 -3.37 -4.13 7.20
N ILE A 168 -4.23 -4.37 8.18
CA ILE A 168 -5.13 -5.53 8.22
C ILE A 168 -6.18 -5.44 7.10
N CYS A 169 -6.75 -4.26 6.84
CA CYS A 169 -7.66 -4.04 5.71
C CYS A 169 -6.99 -4.40 4.37
N TYR A 170 -5.73 -4.01 4.17
CA TYR A 170 -4.98 -4.41 2.98
C TYR A 170 -4.79 -5.93 2.86
N ALA A 171 -4.56 -6.62 3.97
CA ALA A 171 -4.46 -8.07 3.96
C ALA A 171 -5.79 -8.73 3.53
N CYS A 172 -6.93 -8.24 4.01
CA CYS A 172 -8.24 -8.65 3.53
C CYS A 172 -8.42 -8.35 2.02
N ALA A 173 -8.04 -7.15 1.58
CA ALA A 173 -8.09 -6.75 0.17
C ALA A 173 -7.22 -7.62 -0.74
N ALA A 174 -6.05 -8.06 -0.26
CA ALA A 174 -5.17 -8.96 -1.00
C ALA A 174 -5.80 -10.35 -1.20
N ILE A 175 -6.51 -10.86 -0.20
CA ILE A 175 -7.25 -12.14 -0.29
C ILE A 175 -8.45 -11.98 -1.23
N PHE A 176 -9.26 -10.94 -1.04
CA PHE A 176 -10.43 -10.67 -1.89
C PHE A 176 -10.04 -10.37 -3.34
N GLY A 177 -8.87 -9.78 -3.58
CA GLY A 177 -8.36 -9.48 -4.91
C GLY A 177 -8.28 -10.70 -5.84
N ARG A 178 -8.20 -11.92 -5.29
CA ARG A 178 -8.26 -13.17 -6.08
C ARG A 178 -9.59 -13.37 -6.80
N SER A 179 -10.66 -12.71 -6.35
CA SER A 179 -11.99 -12.74 -6.99
C SER A 179 -12.05 -12.03 -8.35
N PHE A 180 -11.05 -11.19 -8.67
CA PHE A 180 -10.94 -10.52 -9.97
C PHE A 180 -10.18 -11.33 -11.02
N LYS A 181 -9.89 -12.61 -10.76
CA LYS A 181 -9.22 -13.49 -11.72
C LYS A 181 -10.00 -13.51 -13.03
N GLY A 182 -9.30 -13.23 -14.14
CA GLY A 182 -9.89 -13.18 -15.48
C GLY A 182 -10.21 -11.77 -15.99
N LEU A 183 -10.13 -10.74 -15.12
CA LEU A 183 -10.14 -9.34 -15.54
C LEU A 183 -8.72 -8.85 -15.81
N ASP A 184 -8.60 -7.86 -16.69
CA ASP A 184 -7.37 -7.08 -16.79
C ASP A 184 -7.10 -6.37 -15.46
N PRO A 185 -5.89 -6.44 -14.87
CA PRO A 185 -5.57 -5.83 -13.57
C PRO A 185 -5.84 -4.32 -13.46
N MET A 186 -5.86 -3.59 -14.58
CA MET A 186 -6.22 -2.17 -14.59
C MET A 186 -7.69 -1.93 -14.25
N ALA A 187 -8.59 -2.84 -14.66
CA ALA A 187 -10.03 -2.70 -14.43
C ALA A 187 -10.42 -2.69 -12.93
N PRO A 188 -10.04 -3.69 -12.10
CA PRO A 188 -10.34 -3.64 -10.68
C PRO A 188 -9.65 -2.48 -9.97
N ALA A 189 -8.47 -2.03 -10.41
CA ALA A 189 -7.82 -0.88 -9.79
C ALA A 189 -8.55 0.43 -10.09
N ALA A 190 -8.81 0.76 -11.36
CA ALA A 190 -9.55 1.96 -11.72
C ALA A 190 -10.99 1.92 -11.17
N GLY A 191 -11.65 0.76 -11.27
CA GLY A 191 -13.02 0.57 -10.77
C GLY A 191 -13.12 0.76 -9.26
N SER A 192 -12.15 0.23 -8.49
CA SER A 192 -12.12 0.42 -7.04
C SER A 192 -11.81 1.87 -6.66
N LEU A 193 -10.94 2.57 -7.40
CA LEU A 193 -10.69 4.00 -7.14
C LEU A 193 -11.91 4.86 -7.42
N LEU A 194 -12.63 4.60 -8.53
CA LEU A 194 -13.85 5.31 -8.87
C LEU A 194 -14.98 5.02 -7.87
N ALA A 195 -15.16 3.75 -7.47
CA ALA A 195 -16.12 3.38 -6.45
C ALA A 195 -15.75 3.99 -5.08
N GLY A 196 -14.47 4.03 -4.74
CA GLY A 196 -13.97 4.70 -3.54
C GLY A 196 -14.23 6.20 -3.55
N ALA A 197 -13.99 6.87 -4.68
CA ALA A 197 -14.33 8.28 -4.86
C ALA A 197 -15.85 8.53 -4.71
N ALA A 198 -16.68 7.65 -5.27
CA ALA A 198 -18.14 7.74 -5.13
C ALA A 198 -18.62 7.64 -3.66
N VAL A 199 -17.89 6.95 -2.80
CA VAL A 199 -18.16 6.88 -1.35
C VAL A 199 -17.57 8.07 -0.60
N LEU A 200 -16.32 8.43 -0.92
CA LEU A 200 -15.56 9.43 -0.15
C LEU A 200 -15.93 10.87 -0.50
N ILE A 201 -16.33 11.17 -1.74
CA ILE A 201 -16.73 12.53 -2.13
C ILE A 201 -17.94 12.98 -1.29
N PRO A 202 -19.07 12.25 -1.23
CA PRO A 202 -20.18 12.63 -0.37
C PRO A 202 -19.78 12.76 1.10
N ALA A 203 -18.96 11.83 1.61
CA ALA A 203 -18.48 11.88 2.99
C ALA A 203 -17.65 13.15 3.26
N SER A 204 -16.75 13.52 2.35
CA SER A 204 -15.94 14.76 2.42
C SER A 204 -16.84 16.00 2.40
N LEU A 205 -17.82 16.06 1.49
CA LEU A 205 -18.74 17.20 1.39
C LEU A 205 -19.56 17.39 2.67
N ILE A 206 -20.05 16.29 3.27
CA ILE A 206 -20.90 16.36 4.47
C ILE A 206 -20.09 16.65 5.73
N ILE A 207 -18.95 15.96 5.91
CA ILE A 207 -18.20 15.96 7.18
C ILE A 207 -17.18 17.11 7.23
N GLU A 208 -16.48 17.36 6.13
CA GLU A 208 -15.30 18.23 6.12
C GLU A 208 -15.49 19.52 5.31
N GLN A 209 -16.58 19.61 4.53
CA GLN A 209 -17.02 20.82 3.82
C GLN A 209 -15.87 21.52 3.08
N PRO A 210 -15.26 20.88 2.06
CA PRO A 210 -13.99 21.32 1.49
C PRO A 210 -14.01 22.75 0.89
N TRP A 211 -15.20 23.29 0.58
CA TRP A 211 -15.37 24.67 0.12
C TRP A 211 -15.07 25.73 1.20
N THR A 212 -15.01 25.35 2.49
CA THR A 212 -14.61 26.25 3.58
C THR A 212 -13.11 26.22 3.86
N LEU A 213 -12.36 25.34 3.18
CA LEU A 213 -10.93 25.15 3.41
C LEU A 213 -10.11 26.18 2.64
N SER A 214 -8.96 26.54 3.20
CA SER A 214 -7.91 27.31 2.52
C SER A 214 -6.62 26.49 2.51
N PRO A 215 -6.53 25.44 1.67
CA PRO A 215 -5.39 24.54 1.67
C PRO A 215 -4.13 25.26 1.21
N SER A 216 -3.00 24.95 1.84
CA SER A 216 -1.70 25.50 1.44
C SER A 216 -1.29 24.96 0.07
N LEU A 217 -0.50 25.74 -0.67
CA LEU A 217 0.08 25.29 -1.94
C LEU A 217 0.85 23.98 -1.79
N SER A 218 1.60 23.83 -0.69
CA SER A 218 2.35 22.61 -0.39
C SER A 218 1.43 21.38 -0.27
N SER A 219 0.30 21.49 0.43
CA SER A 219 -0.66 20.38 0.55
C SER A 219 -1.36 20.05 -0.77
N VAL A 220 -1.67 21.05 -1.60
CA VAL A 220 -2.27 20.84 -2.93
C VAL A 220 -1.28 20.17 -3.89
N LEU A 221 -0.01 20.60 -3.88
CA LEU A 221 1.04 19.96 -4.67
C LEU A 221 1.32 18.53 -4.19
N ALA A 222 1.33 18.29 -2.87
CA ALA A 222 1.49 16.96 -2.31
C ALA A 222 0.33 16.04 -2.69
N LEU A 223 -0.92 16.51 -2.61
CA LEU A 223 -2.11 15.77 -3.09
C LEU A 223 -2.00 15.44 -4.59
N SER A 224 -1.59 16.42 -5.40
CA SER A 224 -1.43 16.23 -6.85
C SER A 224 -0.36 15.19 -7.15
N ALA A 225 0.79 15.27 -6.48
CA ALA A 225 1.88 14.31 -6.62
C ALA A 225 1.47 12.91 -6.15
N LEU A 226 0.75 12.82 -5.03
CA LEU A 226 0.22 11.58 -4.47
C LEU A 226 -0.75 10.88 -5.42
N ALA A 227 -1.65 11.65 -6.06
CA ALA A 227 -2.63 11.11 -7.00
C ALA A 227 -1.98 10.70 -8.33
N VAL A 228 -1.15 11.57 -8.91
CA VAL A 228 -0.54 11.35 -10.23
C VAL A 228 0.59 10.33 -10.15
N PHE A 229 1.61 10.58 -9.32
CA PHE A 229 2.83 9.80 -9.31
C PHE A 229 2.70 8.55 -8.43
N SER A 230 2.31 8.73 -7.16
CA SER A 230 2.24 7.63 -6.21
C SER A 230 1.01 6.72 -6.35
N THR A 231 0.05 7.08 -7.20
CA THR A 231 -1.16 6.27 -7.43
C THR A 231 -1.30 5.89 -8.91
N ALA A 232 -1.66 6.82 -9.80
CA ALA A 232 -1.92 6.48 -11.20
C ALA A 232 -0.67 5.94 -11.94
N ALA A 233 0.43 6.68 -11.93
CA ALA A 233 1.67 6.27 -12.60
C ALA A 233 2.26 5.01 -11.95
N ALA A 234 2.27 4.94 -10.62
CA ALA A 234 2.69 3.74 -9.88
C ALA A 234 1.88 2.50 -10.29
N PHE A 235 0.55 2.61 -10.44
CA PHE A 235 -0.27 1.50 -10.92
C PHE A 235 0.08 1.09 -12.35
N VAL A 236 0.33 2.04 -13.26
CA VAL A 236 0.76 1.71 -14.63
C VAL A 236 2.08 0.94 -14.63
N ILE A 237 3.07 1.37 -13.84
CA ILE A 237 4.35 0.69 -13.68
C ILE A 237 4.13 -0.71 -13.08
N TYR A 238 3.32 -0.80 -12.03
CA TYR A 238 3.00 -2.06 -11.36
C TYR A 238 2.35 -3.08 -12.31
N PHE A 239 1.37 -2.67 -13.13
CA PHE A 239 0.73 -3.58 -14.08
C PHE A 239 1.65 -4.00 -15.21
N ARG A 240 2.54 -3.13 -15.68
CA ARG A 240 3.60 -3.51 -16.60
C ARG A 240 4.51 -4.57 -15.96
N LEU A 241 4.98 -4.33 -14.73
CA LEU A 241 5.85 -5.26 -14.01
C LEU A 241 5.20 -6.62 -13.76
N ILE A 242 3.89 -6.65 -13.51
CA ILE A 242 3.16 -7.92 -13.42
C ILE A 242 3.23 -8.70 -14.73
N GLN A 243 3.15 -8.02 -15.88
CA GLN A 243 3.22 -8.66 -17.20
C GLN A 243 4.64 -9.12 -17.56
N THR A 244 5.69 -8.40 -17.12
CA THR A 244 7.09 -8.68 -17.47
C THR A 244 7.81 -9.58 -16.48
N LEU A 245 7.67 -9.35 -15.17
CA LEU A 245 8.35 -10.07 -14.08
C LEU A 245 7.47 -11.09 -13.35
N CYS A 246 6.22 -11.25 -13.79
CA CYS A 246 5.16 -12.00 -13.09
C CYS A 246 4.82 -11.40 -11.71
N SER A 247 3.72 -11.89 -11.12
CA SER A 247 3.28 -11.46 -9.79
C SER A 247 4.34 -11.67 -8.71
N VAL A 248 5.09 -12.79 -8.75
CA VAL A 248 6.11 -13.12 -7.75
C VAL A 248 7.28 -12.15 -7.82
N GLY A 249 7.83 -11.88 -9.01
CA GLY A 249 8.94 -10.94 -9.18
C GLY A 249 8.56 -9.51 -8.78
N THR A 250 7.32 -9.11 -9.10
CA THR A 250 6.82 -7.77 -8.74
C THR A 250 6.70 -7.56 -7.23
N THR A 251 6.63 -8.61 -6.41
CA THR A 251 6.62 -8.45 -4.93
C THR A 251 7.89 -7.83 -4.37
N ALA A 252 9.01 -7.86 -5.11
CA ALA A 252 10.29 -7.31 -4.68
C ALA A 252 10.23 -5.82 -4.31
N GLN A 253 9.36 -5.05 -4.97
CA GLN A 253 9.17 -3.63 -4.65
C GLN A 253 8.75 -3.41 -3.18
N ALA A 254 8.05 -4.38 -2.56
CA ALA A 254 7.60 -4.23 -1.19
C ALA A 254 8.77 -4.15 -0.19
N TYR A 255 9.88 -4.88 -0.43
CA TYR A 255 11.06 -4.82 0.44
C TYR A 255 11.85 -3.53 0.25
N LEU A 256 11.84 -2.96 -0.95
CA LEU A 256 12.51 -1.70 -1.25
C LEU A 256 11.71 -0.50 -0.73
N ARG A 257 10.37 -0.61 -0.75
CA ARG A 257 9.45 0.46 -0.37
C ARG A 257 9.71 0.99 1.03
N VAL A 258 9.92 0.11 2.00
CA VAL A 258 10.07 0.48 3.42
C VAL A 258 11.32 1.33 3.67
N PRO A 259 12.56 0.84 3.37
CA PRO A 259 13.76 1.65 3.60
C PRO A 259 13.75 2.92 2.76
N ILE A 260 13.23 2.89 1.53
CA ILE A 260 13.13 4.09 0.69
C ILE A 260 12.14 5.09 1.27
N GLY A 261 10.95 4.65 1.71
CA GLY A 261 9.93 5.54 2.29
C GLY A 261 10.38 6.17 3.61
N VAL A 262 11.06 5.40 4.47
CA VAL A 262 11.71 5.94 5.68
C VAL A 262 12.79 6.95 5.30
N ALA A 263 13.67 6.63 4.36
CA ALA A 263 14.73 7.54 3.92
C ALA A 263 14.18 8.84 3.34
N ILE A 264 13.13 8.78 2.51
CA ILE A 264 12.46 9.97 1.96
C ILE A 264 11.87 10.80 3.11
N SER A 265 11.18 10.17 4.06
CA SER A 265 10.55 10.90 5.16
C SER A 265 11.58 11.58 6.06
N VAL A 266 12.67 10.91 6.42
CA VAL A 266 13.79 11.49 7.17
C VAL A 266 14.46 12.63 6.39
N ALA A 267 14.72 12.44 5.09
CA ALA A 267 15.45 13.42 4.28
C ALA A 267 14.63 14.68 3.93
N PHE A 268 13.34 14.53 3.63
CA PHE A 268 12.48 15.63 3.16
C PHE A 268 11.67 16.29 4.27
N LEU A 269 11.27 15.55 5.32
CA LEU A 269 10.49 16.09 6.44
C LEU A 269 11.33 16.36 7.68
N GLY A 270 12.59 15.90 7.70
CA GLY A 270 13.46 16.02 8.88
C GLY A 270 13.00 15.16 10.07
N GLU A 271 12.20 14.12 9.82
CA GLU A 271 11.68 13.23 10.87
C GLU A 271 12.82 12.47 11.55
N ALA A 272 12.81 12.44 12.88
CA ALA A 272 13.81 11.77 13.70
C ALA A 272 13.21 10.54 14.35
N LEU A 273 13.50 9.36 13.79
CA LEU A 273 13.03 8.10 14.34
C LEU A 273 13.67 7.79 15.70
N SER A 274 12.84 7.38 16.65
CA SER A 274 13.28 6.87 17.94
C SER A 274 14.10 5.58 17.77
N ARG A 275 14.91 5.24 18.79
CA ARG A 275 15.67 3.98 18.79
C ARG A 275 14.75 2.76 18.69
N THR A 276 13.56 2.84 19.29
CA THR A 276 12.55 1.77 19.23
C THR A 276 11.97 1.61 17.83
N ALA A 277 11.72 2.71 17.11
CA ALA A 277 11.27 2.66 15.72
C ALA A 277 12.32 2.03 14.79
N TRP A 278 13.62 2.31 15.00
CA TRP A 278 14.70 1.65 14.25
C TRP A 278 14.77 0.14 14.49
N ILE A 279 14.66 -0.29 15.75
CA ILE A 279 14.67 -1.72 16.10
C ILE A 279 13.41 -2.40 15.53
N GLY A 280 12.25 -1.77 15.68
CA GLY A 280 10.98 -2.25 15.14
C GLY A 280 11.02 -2.39 13.61
N LEU A 281 11.56 -1.40 12.90
CA LEU A 281 11.80 -1.47 11.46
C LEU A 281 12.64 -2.69 11.09
N ALA A 282 13.77 -2.91 11.77
CA ALA A 282 14.63 -4.07 11.52
C ALA A 282 13.86 -5.39 11.73
N CYS A 283 13.10 -5.51 12.81
CA CYS A 283 12.27 -6.67 13.11
C CYS A 283 11.20 -6.92 12.04
N VAL A 284 10.47 -5.88 11.61
CA VAL A 284 9.43 -5.99 10.58
C VAL A 284 10.03 -6.35 9.23
N VAL A 285 11.10 -5.68 8.80
CA VAL A 285 11.75 -5.96 7.51
C VAL A 285 12.33 -7.38 7.48
N LEU A 286 13.04 -7.80 8.53
CA LEU A 286 13.59 -9.16 8.62
C LEU A 286 12.47 -10.21 8.67
N GLY A 287 11.39 -9.93 9.40
CA GLY A 287 10.27 -10.84 9.51
C GLY A 287 9.55 -11.02 8.16
N VAL A 288 9.22 -9.91 7.50
CA VAL A 288 8.60 -9.90 6.17
C VAL A 288 9.50 -10.59 5.15
N ALA A 289 10.81 -10.30 5.14
CA ALA A 289 11.77 -10.96 4.25
C ALA A 289 11.83 -12.48 4.47
N ALA A 290 11.86 -12.93 5.73
CA ALA A 290 11.87 -14.36 6.07
C ALA A 290 10.63 -15.11 5.57
N MET A 291 9.46 -14.45 5.55
CA MET A 291 8.19 -15.05 5.10
C MET A 291 8.09 -15.20 3.59
N THR A 292 8.78 -14.34 2.85
CA THR A 292 8.44 -14.06 1.45
C THR A 292 9.58 -14.35 0.47
N ILE A 293 10.83 -14.33 0.93
CA ILE A 293 11.97 -14.76 0.11
C ILE A 293 11.79 -16.25 -0.20
N PRO A 294 11.71 -16.64 -1.49
CA PRO A 294 11.57 -18.04 -1.87
C PRO A 294 12.72 -18.87 -1.29
N ALA A 295 12.40 -20.01 -0.69
CA ALA A 295 13.45 -20.97 -0.35
C ALA A 295 14.15 -21.39 -1.64
N ARG A 296 15.47 -21.16 -1.74
CA ARG A 296 16.29 -21.73 -2.83
C ARG A 296 15.94 -23.21 -2.91
N ARG A 297 15.37 -23.66 -4.03
CA ARG A 297 15.28 -25.09 -4.33
C ARG A 297 16.71 -25.60 -4.31
N ALA A 298 17.05 -26.44 -3.33
CA ALA A 298 18.26 -27.24 -3.42
C ALA A 298 18.15 -27.99 -4.75
N ALA A 299 19.08 -27.75 -5.66
CA ALA A 299 19.19 -28.55 -6.87
C ALA A 299 19.30 -30.00 -6.42
N SER A 300 18.29 -30.79 -6.70
CA SER A 300 18.36 -32.24 -6.53
C SER A 300 19.40 -32.72 -7.53
N VAL A 301 20.63 -32.85 -7.05
CA VAL A 301 21.66 -33.64 -7.73
C VAL A 301 21.11 -35.05 -7.78
N LYS A 302 20.50 -35.41 -8.91
CA LYS A 302 20.28 -36.81 -9.28
C LYS A 302 21.68 -37.40 -9.47
N LEU A 303 22.18 -38.11 -8.45
CA LEU A 303 23.22 -39.09 -8.66
C LEU A 303 22.54 -40.30 -9.31
N SER A 304 22.95 -40.58 -10.54
CA SER A 304 22.67 -41.81 -11.30
C SER A 304 23.29 -43.02 -10.62
#